data_AF-A0AAU4QGU3-F1
#
_entry.id   AF-A0AAU4QGU3-F1
#
_cell.length_a   1.000
_cell.length_b   1.000
_cell.length_c   1.000
_cell.angle_alpha   90.00
_cell.angle_beta   90.00
_cell.angle_gamma   90.00
#
_symmetry.space_group_name_H-M   'P 1'
#
loop_
_entity.id
_entity.type
_entity.pdbx_description
1 polymer ?
#
loop_
_entity_poly.entity_id
_entity_poly.type
_entity_poly.pdbx_seq_one_letter_code
_entity_poly.pdbx_strand_id
1 'polypeptide(L)'
;MHGLEPIQSTLTTRALTVLTLTWLLVSAPAGVAGATACAYADTGPDGARAVAVAGSLTWPTPPQCPSPTPTPTPTPTPTPSPSPDPTPTPPPKPTPTPKPKPPPPPPPPPPAPPAPQPAPPRPRPAPTPTPPPPPAPTPTPKPSAKPTPSPSVAPVHYPPYRATQHRRPAHSAPSPLIFVLLIAAPAIVAVAALRPR
;
A
#
# COMPACT_ATOMS: atom_id res chain seq x y z
N MET A 1 96.01 18.63 1.39
CA MET A 1 95.28 17.71 2.27
C MET A 1 94.02 17.29 1.53
N HIS A 2 93.91 16.00 1.24
CA HIS A 2 93.03 15.41 0.22
C HIS A 2 91.54 15.63 0.50
N GLY A 3 90.82 16.13 -0.51
CA GLY A 3 89.36 16.14 -0.54
C GLY A 3 88.85 14.80 -1.07
N LEU A 4 88.21 14.03 -0.19
CA LEU A 4 87.47 12.81 -0.50
C LEU A 4 86.34 12.73 0.53
N GLU A 5 85.17 13.31 0.24
CA GLU A 5 83.88 12.88 0.83
C GLU A 5 82.68 13.63 0.21
N PRO A 6 82.25 13.27 -1.01
CA PRO A 6 80.81 13.35 -1.32
C PRO A 6 80.20 12.01 -1.73
N ILE A 7 81.01 10.95 -1.83
CA ILE A 7 80.59 9.69 -2.47
C ILE A 7 79.99 8.72 -1.44
N GLN A 8 80.47 8.69 -0.18
CA GLN A 8 79.94 7.75 0.81
C GLN A 8 78.54 8.12 1.30
N SER A 9 78.19 9.40 1.36
CA SER A 9 76.86 9.87 1.76
C SER A 9 75.72 9.35 0.86
N THR A 10 75.99 9.22 -0.45
CA THR A 10 75.00 8.68 -1.39
C THR A 10 74.82 7.17 -1.26
N LEU A 11 75.90 6.44 -0.96
CA LEU A 11 75.87 5.00 -0.75
C LEU A 11 75.20 4.64 0.57
N THR A 12 75.45 5.39 1.65
CA THR A 12 74.78 5.18 2.94
C THR A 12 73.29 5.47 2.87
N THR A 13 72.90 6.53 2.15
CA THR A 13 71.48 6.83 1.91
C THR A 13 70.79 5.75 1.08
N ARG A 14 71.46 5.22 0.05
CA ARG A 14 70.95 4.07 -0.73
C ARG A 14 70.89 2.78 0.09
N ALA A 15 71.89 2.52 0.94
CA ALA A 15 71.89 1.36 1.82
C ALA A 15 70.78 1.45 2.87
N LEU A 16 70.57 2.62 3.47
CA LEU A 16 69.48 2.85 4.43
C LEU A 16 68.10 2.74 3.77
N THR A 17 67.93 3.27 2.56
CA THR A 17 66.65 3.13 1.82
C THR A 17 66.37 1.69 1.41
N VAL A 18 67.38 0.94 0.99
CA VAL A 18 67.22 -0.50 0.73
C VAL A 18 66.90 -1.23 2.03
N LEU A 19 67.61 -0.95 3.12
CA LEU A 19 67.37 -1.59 4.41
C LEU A 19 65.95 -1.30 4.93
N THR A 20 65.46 -0.06 4.83
CA THR A 20 64.09 0.29 5.24
C THR A 20 63.05 -0.32 4.32
N LEU A 21 63.29 -0.37 3.00
CA LEU A 21 62.39 -1.02 2.06
C LEU A 21 62.32 -2.54 2.32
N THR A 22 63.46 -3.16 2.59
CA THR A 22 63.54 -4.59 2.91
C THR A 22 62.87 -4.87 4.25
N TRP A 23 63.09 -4.01 5.25
CA TRP A 23 62.42 -4.13 6.54
C TRP A 23 60.91 -3.91 6.44
N LEU A 24 60.44 -3.00 5.58
CA LEU A 24 59.01 -2.82 5.26
C LEU A 24 58.42 -4.04 4.55
N LEU A 25 59.15 -4.65 3.62
CA LEU A 25 58.68 -5.86 2.93
C LEU A 25 58.59 -7.07 3.88
N VAL A 26 59.54 -7.21 4.81
CA VAL A 26 59.60 -8.33 5.76
C VAL A 26 58.69 -8.11 6.97
N SER A 27 58.55 -6.86 7.43
CA SER A 27 57.80 -6.50 8.64
C SER A 27 56.38 -6.03 8.35
N ALA A 28 55.99 -5.83 7.09
CA ALA A 28 54.57 -5.80 6.74
C ALA A 28 54.06 -7.23 6.98
N PRO A 29 53.26 -7.48 8.03
CA PRO A 29 52.56 -8.74 8.06
C PRO A 29 51.66 -8.68 6.84
N ALA A 30 51.94 -9.50 5.84
CA ALA A 30 50.91 -9.96 4.94
C ALA A 30 49.94 -10.76 5.81
N GLY A 31 49.15 -10.03 6.62
CA GLY A 31 48.04 -10.57 7.34
C GLY A 31 47.20 -11.18 6.24
N VAL A 32 47.16 -12.51 6.22
CA VAL A 32 46.18 -13.25 5.46
C VAL A 32 44.85 -12.62 5.83
N ALA A 33 44.32 -11.79 4.92
CA ALA A 33 42.95 -11.34 5.03
C ALA A 33 42.16 -12.65 5.11
N GLY A 34 41.56 -12.93 6.26
CA GLY A 34 40.54 -13.96 6.32
C GLY A 34 39.39 -13.47 5.46
N ALA A 35 38.76 -14.35 4.69
CA ALA A 35 37.49 -14.00 4.08
C ALA A 35 36.51 -13.61 5.19
N THR A 36 36.15 -12.33 5.30
CA THR A 36 35.17 -11.87 6.30
C THR A 36 33.73 -11.99 5.78
N ALA A 37 33.54 -12.44 4.54
CA ALA A 37 32.22 -12.56 3.92
C ALA A 37 32.03 -13.89 3.16
N CYS A 38 31.07 -14.69 3.63
CA CYS A 38 30.43 -15.76 2.88
C CYS A 38 29.09 -15.23 2.35
N ALA A 39 28.83 -15.42 1.06
CA ALA A 39 27.51 -15.19 0.45
C ALA A 39 26.91 -16.52 0.00
N TYR A 40 25.64 -16.75 0.33
CA TYR A 40 24.92 -17.99 0.05
C TYR A 40 23.71 -17.70 -0.84
N ALA A 41 23.52 -18.50 -1.89
CA ALA A 41 22.35 -18.45 -2.74
C ALA A 41 21.77 -19.87 -2.88
N ASP A 42 20.47 -20.01 -2.66
CA ASP A 42 19.73 -21.27 -2.72
C ASP A 42 18.43 -21.06 -3.49
N THR A 43 18.12 -21.99 -4.38
CA THR A 43 16.96 -21.90 -5.28
C THR A 43 15.80 -22.80 -4.83
N GLY A 44 15.84 -23.35 -3.62
CA GLY A 44 14.77 -24.16 -3.04
C GLY A 44 15.15 -25.64 -2.85
N PRO A 45 14.20 -26.48 -2.40
CA PRO A 45 14.46 -27.87 -2.00
C PRO A 45 15.02 -28.76 -3.13
N ASP A 46 14.72 -28.44 -4.39
CA ASP A 46 15.23 -29.14 -5.59
C ASP A 46 16.21 -28.27 -6.40
N GLY A 47 16.67 -27.16 -5.81
CA GLY A 47 17.43 -26.12 -6.48
C GLY A 47 18.95 -26.27 -6.38
N ALA A 48 19.66 -25.50 -7.21
CA ALA A 48 21.10 -25.30 -7.07
C ALA A 48 21.43 -24.44 -5.83
N ARG A 49 22.54 -24.79 -5.18
CA ARG A 49 23.17 -24.08 -4.06
C ARG A 49 24.51 -23.50 -4.52
N ALA A 50 24.71 -22.21 -4.32
CA ALA A 50 25.97 -21.53 -4.65
C ALA A 50 26.50 -20.79 -3.43
N VAL A 51 27.81 -20.95 -3.16
CA VAL A 51 28.53 -20.27 -2.09
C VAL A 51 29.64 -19.44 -2.71
N ALA A 52 29.63 -18.14 -2.48
CA ALA A 52 30.70 -17.23 -2.85
C ALA A 52 31.47 -16.81 -1.59
N VAL A 53 32.79 -17.01 -1.61
CA VAL A 53 33.68 -16.65 -0.50
C VAL A 53 34.61 -15.55 -0.99
N ALA A 54 34.60 -14.41 -0.31
CA ALA A 54 35.48 -13.29 -0.63
C ALA A 54 36.56 -13.14 0.45
N GLY A 55 37.81 -13.42 0.09
CA GLY A 55 38.99 -12.95 0.84
C GLY A 55 39.99 -14.00 1.34
N SER A 56 39.78 -15.31 1.18
CA SER A 56 40.71 -16.32 1.74
C SER A 56 41.77 -16.73 0.70
N LEU A 57 43.05 -16.49 1.01
CA LEU A 57 44.21 -16.96 0.22
C LEU A 57 44.54 -18.45 0.43
N THR A 58 43.79 -19.19 1.27
CA THR A 58 44.02 -20.61 1.55
C THR A 58 43.33 -21.50 0.50
N TRP A 59 43.77 -21.41 -0.75
CA TRP A 59 43.46 -22.43 -1.76
C TRP A 59 44.41 -23.62 -1.55
N PRO A 60 43.97 -24.90 -1.63
CA PRO A 60 42.71 -25.41 -2.21
C PRO A 60 41.59 -25.70 -1.20
N THR A 61 41.79 -25.45 0.10
CA THR A 61 40.78 -25.79 1.11
C THR A 61 39.83 -24.61 1.34
N PRO A 62 38.58 -24.64 0.82
CA PRO A 62 37.64 -23.57 1.07
C PRO A 62 37.35 -23.44 2.57
N PRO A 63 37.21 -22.20 3.10
CA PRO A 63 36.84 -22.01 4.50
C PRO A 63 35.43 -22.58 4.76
N GLN A 64 35.23 -23.10 5.96
CA GLN A 64 33.93 -23.63 6.41
C GLN A 64 32.97 -22.45 6.64
N CYS A 65 32.08 -22.17 5.69
CA CYS A 65 30.98 -21.23 5.90
C CYS A 65 29.89 -21.90 6.74
N PRO A 66 29.34 -21.22 7.78
CA PRO A 66 28.21 -21.76 8.52
C PRO A 66 27.01 -21.94 7.59
N SER A 67 26.32 -23.08 7.73
CA SER A 67 25.06 -23.31 7.02
C SER A 67 24.03 -22.26 7.46
N PRO A 68 23.26 -21.66 6.53
CA PRO A 68 22.19 -20.74 6.91
C PRO A 68 21.14 -21.47 7.75
N THR A 69 20.61 -20.77 8.77
CA THR A 69 19.44 -21.24 9.52
C THR A 69 18.22 -21.22 8.59
N PRO A 70 17.42 -22.30 8.51
CA PRO A 70 16.22 -22.30 7.69
C PRO A 70 15.26 -21.19 8.13
N THR A 71 14.72 -20.46 7.17
CA THR A 71 13.66 -19.48 7.42
C THR A 71 12.44 -20.21 7.98
N PRO A 72 11.81 -19.72 9.07
CA PRO A 72 10.61 -20.35 9.61
C PRO A 72 9.52 -20.41 8.53
N THR A 73 8.90 -21.58 8.36
CA THR A 73 7.75 -21.74 7.49
C THR A 73 6.60 -20.87 8.04
N PRO A 74 5.92 -20.07 7.21
CA PRO A 74 4.79 -19.28 7.68
C PRO A 74 3.70 -20.21 8.24
N THR A 75 3.19 -19.88 9.43
CA THR A 75 2.05 -20.58 10.01
C THR A 75 0.84 -20.41 9.08
N PRO A 76 0.12 -21.48 8.71
CA PRO A 76 -1.08 -21.36 7.89
C PRO A 76 -2.10 -20.47 8.61
N THR A 77 -2.70 -19.54 7.88
CA THR A 77 -3.78 -18.70 8.40
C THR A 77 -5.02 -19.56 8.65
N PRO A 78 -5.67 -19.49 9.82
CA PRO A 78 -6.87 -20.29 10.08
C PRO A 78 -7.97 -19.96 9.08
N THR A 79 -8.61 -20.99 8.54
CA THR A 79 -9.77 -20.86 7.65
C THR A 79 -10.94 -20.24 8.43
N PRO A 80 -11.62 -19.20 7.91
CA PRO A 80 -12.79 -18.64 8.57
C PRO A 80 -13.89 -19.69 8.74
N SER A 81 -14.53 -19.70 9.91
CA SER A 81 -15.68 -20.57 10.18
C SER A 81 -16.82 -20.24 9.22
N PRO A 82 -17.55 -21.23 8.69
CA PRO A 82 -18.74 -20.98 7.87
C PRO A 82 -19.76 -20.16 8.66
N SER A 83 -20.43 -19.22 7.97
CA SER A 83 -21.56 -18.48 8.52
C SER A 83 -22.72 -19.44 8.83
N PRO A 84 -23.45 -19.26 9.93
CA PRO A 84 -24.66 -20.01 10.20
C PRO A 84 -25.68 -19.83 9.08
N ASP A 85 -26.42 -20.90 8.78
CA ASP A 85 -27.50 -20.95 7.81
C ASP A 85 -28.67 -20.06 8.26
N PRO A 86 -29.26 -19.20 7.41
CA PRO A 86 -30.42 -18.39 7.79
C PRO A 86 -31.58 -19.23 8.30
N THR A 87 -32.17 -18.78 9.42
CA THR A 87 -33.36 -19.37 10.00
C THR A 87 -34.52 -19.30 9.01
N PRO A 88 -35.25 -20.41 8.74
CA PRO A 88 -36.37 -20.39 7.80
C PRO A 88 -37.47 -19.42 8.27
N THR A 89 -38.03 -18.67 7.32
CA THR A 89 -39.14 -17.75 7.60
C THR A 89 -40.40 -18.55 7.92
N PRO A 90 -41.14 -18.22 9.00
CA PRO A 90 -42.35 -18.94 9.36
C PRO A 90 -43.42 -18.81 8.26
N PRO A 91 -44.27 -19.83 8.09
CA PRO A 91 -45.33 -19.79 7.09
C PRO A 91 -46.35 -18.68 7.38
N PRO A 92 -46.95 -18.08 6.34
CA PRO A 92 -47.96 -17.04 6.51
C PRO A 92 -49.17 -17.59 7.28
N LYS A 93 -49.71 -16.76 8.18
CA LYS A 93 -50.92 -17.08 8.94
C LYS A 93 -52.11 -17.24 7.98
N PRO A 94 -52.95 -18.27 8.13
CA PRO A 94 -54.14 -18.46 7.30
C PRO A 94 -55.07 -17.25 7.36
N THR A 95 -55.59 -16.86 6.20
CA THR A 95 -56.56 -15.76 6.06
C THR A 95 -57.88 -16.18 6.71
N PRO A 96 -58.48 -15.35 7.57
CA PRO A 96 -59.78 -15.66 8.17
C PRO A 96 -60.86 -15.82 7.09
N THR A 97 -61.68 -16.84 7.24
CA THR A 97 -62.81 -17.13 6.35
C THR A 97 -63.82 -15.98 6.39
N PRO A 98 -64.33 -15.51 5.24
CA PRO A 98 -65.35 -14.47 5.19
C PRO A 98 -66.59 -14.86 6.00
N LYS A 99 -67.09 -13.93 6.82
CA LYS A 99 -68.34 -14.12 7.55
C LYS A 99 -69.50 -14.25 6.54
N PRO A 100 -70.45 -15.19 6.75
CA PRO A 100 -71.62 -15.32 5.89
C PRO A 100 -72.37 -14.00 5.72
N LYS A 101 -72.80 -13.71 4.48
CA LYS A 101 -73.60 -12.53 4.16
C LYS A 101 -74.92 -12.61 4.94
N PRO A 102 -75.37 -11.53 5.61
CA PRO A 102 -76.68 -11.49 6.26
C PRO A 102 -77.81 -11.82 5.26
N PRO A 103 -78.90 -12.44 5.71
CA PRO A 103 -80.08 -12.64 4.88
C PRO A 103 -80.63 -11.29 4.39
N PRO A 104 -81.25 -11.27 3.20
CA PRO A 104 -81.88 -10.06 2.69
C PRO A 104 -82.97 -9.57 3.66
N PRO A 105 -83.18 -8.24 3.76
CA PRO A 105 -84.27 -7.69 4.55
C PRO A 105 -85.62 -8.19 4.02
N PRO A 106 -86.64 -8.29 4.88
CA PRO A 106 -87.99 -8.65 4.45
C PRO A 106 -88.52 -7.64 3.42
N PRO A 107 -89.41 -8.08 2.51
CA PRO A 107 -90.03 -7.19 1.54
C PRO A 107 -90.80 -6.06 2.26
N PRO A 108 -90.84 -4.84 1.68
CA PRO A 108 -91.61 -3.75 2.24
C PRO A 108 -93.10 -4.12 2.31
N PRO A 109 -93.85 -3.60 3.29
CA PRO A 109 -95.29 -3.78 3.35
C PRO A 109 -95.96 -3.19 2.10
N PRO A 110 -97.10 -3.75 1.66
CA PRO A 110 -97.85 -3.23 0.52
C PRO A 110 -98.22 -1.75 0.72
N PRO A 111 -98.26 -0.94 -0.36
CA PRO A 111 -98.62 0.46 -0.26
C PRO A 111 -99.99 0.63 0.38
N ALA A 112 -100.13 1.62 1.27
CA ALA A 112 -101.42 2.03 1.78
C ALA A 112 -102.32 2.51 0.61
N PRO A 113 -103.65 2.30 0.69
CA PRO A 113 -104.58 2.80 -0.32
C PRO A 113 -104.46 4.32 -0.48
N PRO A 114 -104.63 4.87 -1.70
CA PRO A 114 -104.51 6.31 -1.94
C PRO A 114 -105.49 7.12 -1.10
N ALA A 115 -105.00 8.15 -0.41
CA ALA A 115 -105.84 9.13 0.24
C ALA A 115 -106.66 9.95 -0.80
N PRO A 116 -107.87 10.43 -0.46
CA PRO A 116 -108.63 11.32 -1.33
C PRO A 116 -107.82 12.56 -1.72
N GLN A 117 -107.77 12.85 -3.02
CA GLN A 117 -106.94 13.91 -3.60
C GLN A 117 -107.42 15.31 -3.18
N PRO A 118 -106.59 16.14 -2.53
CA PRO A 118 -106.91 17.54 -2.26
C PRO A 118 -106.91 18.40 -3.54
N ALA A 119 -107.72 19.46 -3.54
CA ALA A 119 -107.84 20.42 -4.64
C ALA A 119 -106.48 21.07 -5.04
N PRO A 120 -106.28 21.38 -6.33
CA PRO A 120 -104.98 21.84 -6.82
C PRO A 120 -104.59 23.23 -6.27
N PRO A 121 -103.34 23.43 -5.84
CA PRO A 121 -102.84 24.74 -5.41
C PRO A 121 -102.48 25.64 -6.60
N ARG A 122 -102.51 26.96 -6.36
CA ARG A 122 -102.14 28.00 -7.34
C ARG A 122 -100.68 27.87 -7.81
N PRO A 123 -100.34 28.32 -9.04
CA PRO A 123 -98.98 28.28 -9.57
C PRO A 123 -98.00 29.11 -8.73
N ARG A 124 -96.84 28.53 -8.44
CA ARG A 124 -95.70 29.19 -7.78
C ARG A 124 -94.81 29.87 -8.83
N PRO A 125 -94.25 31.07 -8.57
CA PRO A 125 -93.28 31.70 -9.47
C PRO A 125 -92.02 30.84 -9.65
N ALA A 126 -91.45 30.88 -10.85
CA ALA A 126 -90.28 30.11 -11.25
C ALA A 126 -89.04 30.49 -10.40
N PRO A 127 -88.22 29.51 -9.99
CA PRO A 127 -86.96 29.80 -9.31
C PRO A 127 -85.93 30.42 -10.27
N THR A 128 -85.20 31.41 -9.74
CA THR A 128 -84.05 32.05 -10.38
C THR A 128 -82.95 31.01 -10.68
N PRO A 129 -82.28 31.06 -11.85
CA PRO A 129 -81.24 30.11 -12.20
C PRO A 129 -80.07 30.15 -11.21
N THR A 130 -79.61 28.97 -10.80
CA THR A 130 -78.44 28.76 -9.95
C THR A 130 -77.16 29.11 -10.74
N PRO A 131 -76.19 29.84 -10.17
CA PRO A 131 -74.92 30.11 -10.84
C PRO A 131 -74.16 28.80 -11.10
N PRO A 132 -73.32 28.75 -12.16
CA PRO A 132 -72.55 27.56 -12.49
C PRO A 132 -71.53 27.24 -11.38
N PRO A 133 -71.22 25.94 -11.17
CA PRO A 133 -70.21 25.54 -10.20
C PRO A 133 -68.82 26.07 -10.60
N PRO A 134 -67.92 26.33 -9.63
CA PRO A 134 -66.55 26.72 -9.90
C PRO A 134 -65.79 25.60 -10.65
N PRO A 135 -64.76 25.95 -11.46
CA PRO A 135 -64.00 24.96 -12.23
C PRO A 135 -63.31 23.94 -11.31
N ALA A 136 -63.34 22.67 -11.74
CA ALA A 136 -62.71 21.57 -11.04
C ALA A 136 -61.18 21.78 -10.93
N PRO A 137 -60.54 21.38 -9.82
CA PRO A 137 -59.08 21.43 -9.71
C PRO A 137 -58.42 20.54 -10.76
N THR A 138 -57.41 21.10 -11.43
CA THR A 138 -56.56 20.42 -12.41
C THR A 138 -55.94 19.16 -11.78
N PRO A 139 -55.99 18.00 -12.44
CA PRO A 139 -55.32 16.80 -11.93
C PRO A 139 -53.82 17.04 -11.83
N THR A 140 -53.27 16.77 -10.65
CA THR A 140 -51.83 16.76 -10.38
C THR A 140 -51.15 15.77 -11.33
N PRO A 141 -50.03 16.12 -11.98
CA PRO A 141 -49.31 15.17 -12.83
C PRO A 141 -48.86 13.97 -12.01
N LYS A 142 -49.18 12.77 -12.51
CA LYS A 142 -48.67 11.49 -12.01
C LYS A 142 -47.13 11.53 -12.02
N PRO A 143 -46.43 11.16 -10.92
CA PRO A 143 -44.97 11.06 -10.94
C PRO A 143 -44.55 10.08 -12.03
N SER A 144 -43.89 10.60 -13.06
CA SER A 144 -43.13 9.78 -14.00
C SER A 144 -41.99 9.14 -13.23
N ALA A 145 -41.84 7.82 -13.34
CA ALA A 145 -40.70 7.12 -12.78
C ALA A 145 -39.42 7.73 -13.36
N LYS A 146 -38.62 8.35 -12.49
CA LYS A 146 -37.27 8.78 -12.83
C LYS A 146 -36.50 7.53 -13.30
N PRO A 147 -35.86 7.55 -14.48
CA PRO A 147 -34.96 6.47 -14.86
C PRO A 147 -33.87 6.37 -13.79
N THR A 148 -33.74 5.19 -13.20
CA THR A 148 -32.60 4.88 -12.33
C THR A 148 -31.32 5.17 -13.11
N PRO A 149 -30.40 6.02 -12.63
CA PRO A 149 -29.10 6.15 -13.27
C PRO A 149 -28.40 4.80 -13.16
N SER A 150 -28.10 4.20 -14.33
CA SER A 150 -27.10 3.14 -14.42
C SER A 150 -25.80 3.66 -13.76
N PRO A 151 -25.06 2.86 -12.98
CA PRO A 151 -23.79 3.29 -12.43
C PRO A 151 -22.84 3.59 -13.59
N SER A 152 -22.69 4.88 -13.89
CA SER A 152 -21.61 5.37 -14.74
C SER A 152 -20.31 5.11 -13.99
N VAL A 153 -19.46 4.24 -14.53
CA VAL A 153 -18.11 4.02 -14.03
C VAL A 153 -17.37 5.34 -14.18
N ALA A 154 -17.24 6.08 -13.08
CA ALA A 154 -16.39 7.26 -13.04
C ALA A 154 -14.96 6.80 -13.35
N PRO A 155 -14.29 7.35 -14.38
CA PRO A 155 -12.88 7.10 -14.57
C PRO A 155 -12.13 7.65 -13.34
N VAL A 156 -11.53 6.74 -12.59
CA VAL A 156 -10.70 7.09 -11.42
C VAL A 156 -9.51 7.89 -11.94
N HIS A 157 -9.51 9.19 -11.66
CA HIS A 157 -8.39 10.06 -11.96
C HIS A 157 -7.27 9.81 -10.95
N TYR A 158 -6.30 8.98 -11.33
CA TYR A 158 -5.10 8.79 -10.54
C TYR A 158 -4.25 10.07 -10.61
N PRO A 159 -3.77 10.60 -9.47
CA PRO A 159 -2.84 11.71 -9.49
C PRO A 159 -1.56 11.30 -10.23
N PRO A 160 -0.94 12.22 -11.00
CA PRO A 160 0.27 11.91 -11.73
C PRO A 160 1.36 11.45 -10.76
N TYR A 161 1.85 10.23 -10.93
CA TYR A 161 2.95 9.68 -10.16
C TYR A 161 4.19 10.57 -10.34
N ARG A 162 4.50 11.38 -9.32
CA ARG A 162 5.75 12.13 -9.26
C ARG A 162 6.82 11.20 -8.71
N ALA A 163 7.61 10.60 -9.60
CA ALA A 163 8.87 10.00 -9.22
C ALA A 163 9.71 11.08 -8.53
N THR A 164 10.01 10.88 -7.25
CA THR A 164 10.92 11.73 -6.51
C THR A 164 12.29 11.63 -7.17
N GLN A 165 12.70 12.70 -7.86
CA GLN A 165 14.08 12.79 -8.33
C GLN A 165 14.99 12.74 -7.09
N HIS A 166 15.69 11.63 -6.91
CA HIS A 166 16.79 11.56 -5.96
C HIS A 166 17.79 12.64 -6.33
N ARG A 167 17.85 13.66 -5.49
CA ARG A 167 18.78 14.78 -5.61
C ARG A 167 20.18 14.19 -5.55
N ARG A 168 20.84 14.05 -6.71
CA ARG A 168 22.27 13.71 -6.77
C ARG A 168 22.99 14.72 -5.88
N PRO A 169 23.78 14.29 -4.88
CA PRO A 169 24.58 15.22 -4.09
C PRO A 169 25.46 16.01 -5.05
N ALA A 170 25.43 17.34 -4.91
CA ALA A 170 26.32 18.23 -5.64
C ALA A 170 27.76 17.76 -5.41
N HIS A 171 28.55 17.68 -6.49
CA HIS A 171 29.91 17.16 -6.52
C HIS A 171 30.93 18.13 -5.87
N SER A 172 30.53 18.78 -4.77
CA SER A 172 31.29 19.82 -4.08
C SER A 172 31.92 19.34 -2.78
N ALA A 173 31.93 18.02 -2.52
CA ALA A 173 32.73 17.44 -1.46
C ALA A 173 34.15 17.16 -2.00
N PRO A 174 35.22 17.70 -1.39
CA PRO A 174 36.58 17.34 -1.79
C PRO A 174 36.76 15.83 -1.65
N SER A 175 37.36 15.21 -2.66
CA SER A 175 37.59 13.76 -2.69
C SER A 175 38.15 13.29 -1.35
N PRO A 176 37.67 12.17 -0.78
CA PRO A 176 38.13 11.67 0.51
C PRO A 176 39.66 11.50 0.55
N LEU A 177 40.31 11.23 -0.59
CA LEU A 177 41.77 11.21 -0.72
C LEU A 177 42.41 12.58 -0.48
N ILE A 178 41.82 13.65 -1.00
CA ILE A 178 42.31 15.03 -0.78
C ILE A 178 42.20 15.37 0.70
N PHE A 179 41.12 14.95 1.37
CA PHE A 179 40.93 15.17 2.80
C PHE A 179 41.98 14.43 3.64
N VAL A 180 42.24 13.16 3.32
CA VAL A 180 43.28 12.37 3.99
C VAL A 180 44.68 12.96 3.76
N LEU A 181 44.99 13.40 2.54
CA LEU A 181 46.27 14.04 2.21
C LEU A 181 46.48 15.35 2.97
N LEU A 182 45.44 16.18 3.11
CA LEU A 182 45.50 17.43 3.88
C LEU A 182 45.83 17.20 5.36
N ILE A 183 45.40 16.08 5.94
CA ILE A 183 45.66 15.74 7.35
C ILE A 183 47.01 15.04 7.51
N ALA A 184 47.33 14.08 6.65
CA ALA A 184 48.51 13.23 6.82
C ALA A 184 49.82 13.91 6.40
N ALA A 185 49.80 14.76 5.36
CA ALA A 185 51.02 15.35 4.83
C ALA A 185 51.76 16.27 5.84
N PRO A 186 51.10 17.18 6.58
CA PRO A 186 51.78 18.02 7.57
C PRO A 186 52.37 17.20 8.72
N ALA A 187 51.69 16.14 9.16
CA ALA A 187 52.16 15.26 10.23
C ALA A 187 53.44 14.52 9.82
N ILE A 188 53.50 14.02 8.58
CA ILE A 188 54.68 13.35 8.04
C ILE A 188 55.86 14.34 7.93
N VAL A 189 55.62 15.56 7.45
CA VAL A 189 56.65 16.60 7.34
C VAL A 189 57.16 17.01 8.73
N ALA A 190 56.29 17.17 9.72
CA ALA A 190 56.68 17.49 11.09
C ALA A 190 57.53 16.36 11.71
N VAL A 191 57.12 15.10 11.54
CA VAL A 191 57.91 13.95 12.02
C VAL A 191 59.28 13.90 11.34
N ALA A 192 59.37 14.22 10.05
CA ALA A 192 60.65 14.28 9.35
C ALA A 192 61.54 15.44 9.85
N ALA A 193 60.96 16.59 10.19
CA ALA A 193 61.69 17.75 10.68
C ALA A 193 62.14 17.63 12.15
N LEU A 194 61.40 16.87 12.97
CA LEU A 194 61.72 16.65 14.39
C LEU A 194 62.67 15.46 14.64
N ARG A 195 63.06 14.69 13.62
CA ARG A 195 64.12 13.69 13.82
C ARG A 195 65.49 14.39 13.93
N PRO A 196 66.19 14.28 15.07
CA PRO A 196 67.53 14.81 15.19
C PRO A 196 68.44 14.08 14.20
N ARG A 197 69.24 14.85 13.46
CA ARG A 197 70.24 14.34 12.50
C ARG A 197 71.30 13.48 13.18
#